data_AF-A0A2T3NS92-F1
#
_entry.id   AF-A0A2T3NS92-F1
#
_cell.length_a   1.000
_cell.length_b   1.000
_cell.length_c   1.000
_cell.angle_alpha   90.00
_cell.angle_beta   90.00
_cell.angle_gamma   90.00
#
_symmetry.space_group_name_H-M   'P 1'
#
loop_
_entity.id
_entity.type
_entity.pdbx_description
1 polymer ?
#
loop_
_entity_poly.entity_id
_entity_poly.type
_entity_poly.pdbx_seq_one_letter_code
_entity_poly.pdbx_strand_id
1 'polypeptide(L)'
;MVLKELSALASPLNDQQIDQLQQATSELSPQQMAWISGYFWGLSQTQPTAQTQTASQSIAAVATQPAGKLTIIYASQTGNAKGLAEALHAEADAAGMRAEIFSAGDYKGKHLTKATHLIIVASTHGEGEAPDDAIELHEFLQSKKAPNLSHLKYAVIGLGDSSYEFFCQTAKDFDGYLAKLGAESILDRLDCDVDYEAEAAQWRTSALEKVKLTLSTGEAEVVQLPVSQSQAAVSAYTKQHPFEASLLTSQKITGRNSGKDVRHIEIDLEGSGLSYQPGDALGVWYDNDSNLAAKIIAQVGLVDDAQIEVDGESLPLLQALIKHYEITNANPQFVTQYATLSGSKKLEKLVADKDKLRTYAGKTQILDVLAEKKTKLTAEQLQGLLRRLTPRLYSIASSQEEVGEEVHLTVGVVEYQQGEETRQGGASSFLSHRLEEGGSVRVFVEENKHFKLPENDDTPVIMVGPGTGIAPFRAFIQERENRDASGKNWLFFGDRTFTEDFLYQVEWQKYLKAGVMDQIDVAFSRDQAEKVYVQHRLLEQGAKVWQWLQAGAHFYVCGDANQMAKDVHQALLTIIEQHGQQSREQAEDYLTELRKSKRYQKDVY
;
A
#
# COMPACT_ATOMS: atom_id res chain seq x y z
N MET A 1 26.46 -15.20 47.26
CA MET A 1 27.84 -15.66 47.51
C MET A 1 28.77 -14.78 46.68
N VAL A 2 29.73 -14.10 47.27
CA VAL A 2 30.67 -13.27 46.50
C VAL A 2 31.71 -14.20 45.89
N LEU A 3 31.99 -14.08 44.59
CA LEU A 3 32.85 -14.98 43.80
C LEU A 3 34.25 -15.22 44.41
N LYS A 4 34.72 -14.31 45.28
CA LYS A 4 36.00 -14.40 46.00
C LYS A 4 36.05 -15.45 47.12
N GLU A 5 34.95 -16.08 47.49
CA GLU A 5 34.90 -17.10 48.56
C GLU A 5 34.57 -18.52 48.09
N LEU A 6 34.57 -18.76 46.77
CA LEU A 6 34.34 -20.10 46.21
C LEU A 6 35.61 -20.95 46.34
N SER A 7 35.67 -21.78 47.39
CA SER A 7 36.60 -22.91 47.44
C SER A 7 36.03 -24.12 46.70
N ALA A 8 36.88 -24.92 46.06
CA ALA A 8 36.46 -26.11 45.32
C ALA A 8 35.72 -27.17 46.15
N LEU A 9 35.83 -27.10 47.47
CA LEU A 9 35.09 -27.97 48.40
C LEU A 9 33.61 -27.59 48.54
N ALA A 10 33.20 -26.40 48.11
CA ALA A 10 31.83 -25.89 48.24
C ALA A 10 31.12 -25.62 46.90
N SER A 11 31.78 -25.93 45.78
CA SER A 11 31.27 -25.68 44.43
C SER A 11 31.16 -26.99 43.64
N PRO A 12 30.13 -27.19 42.81
CA PRO A 12 30.06 -28.32 41.88
C PRO A 12 31.06 -28.20 40.70
N LEU A 13 31.80 -27.10 40.61
CA LEU A 13 32.80 -26.83 39.59
C LEU A 13 34.21 -27.21 40.09
N ASN A 14 35.05 -27.74 39.22
CA ASN A 14 36.45 -28.02 39.54
C ASN A 14 37.32 -26.74 39.52
N ASP A 15 38.53 -26.81 40.06
CA ASP A 15 39.45 -25.66 40.18
C ASP A 15 39.66 -24.92 38.85
N GLN A 16 39.89 -25.66 37.76
CA GLN A 16 40.11 -25.08 36.44
C GLN A 16 38.87 -24.33 35.91
N GLN A 17 37.67 -24.86 36.18
CA GLN A 17 36.41 -24.22 35.79
C GLN A 17 36.11 -22.97 36.64
N ILE A 18 36.49 -22.99 37.92
CA ILE A 18 36.36 -21.83 38.81
C ILE A 18 37.27 -20.70 38.33
N ASP A 19 38.53 -20.99 38.00
CA ASP A 19 39.49 -20.00 37.49
C ASP A 19 39.03 -19.36 36.18
N GLN A 20 38.53 -20.17 35.24
CA GLN A 20 37.96 -19.66 33.98
C GLN A 20 36.73 -18.77 34.20
N LEU A 21 35.86 -19.15 35.13
CA LEU A 21 34.68 -18.35 35.47
C LEU A 21 35.07 -17.03 36.14
N GLN A 22 36.07 -17.04 37.02
CA GLN A 22 36.59 -15.83 37.67
C GLN A 22 37.23 -14.87 36.66
N GLN A 23 38.01 -15.40 35.71
CA GLN A 23 38.61 -14.59 34.65
C GLN A 23 37.55 -14.02 33.68
N ALA A 24 36.56 -14.83 33.31
CA ALA A 24 35.48 -14.38 32.43
C ALA A 24 34.58 -13.32 33.10
N THR A 25 34.45 -13.34 34.43
CA THR A 25 33.59 -12.41 35.18
C THR A 25 34.30 -11.14 35.65
N SER A 26 35.64 -11.11 35.67
CA SER A 26 36.40 -9.95 36.16
C SER A 26 36.29 -8.70 35.29
N GLU A 27 35.92 -8.84 34.02
CA GLU A 27 35.80 -7.73 33.04
C GLU A 27 34.35 -7.34 32.75
N LEU A 28 33.37 -7.94 33.43
CA LEU A 28 31.95 -7.78 33.12
C LEU A 28 31.22 -6.80 34.05
N SER A 29 30.27 -6.07 33.49
CA SER A 29 29.35 -5.21 34.26
C SER A 29 28.26 -6.04 34.98
N PRO A 30 27.60 -5.47 36.00
CA PRO A 30 26.48 -6.14 36.70
C PRO A 30 25.33 -6.58 35.77
N GLN A 31 25.00 -5.79 34.75
CA GLN A 31 23.96 -6.14 33.76
C GLN A 31 24.39 -7.30 32.87
N GLN A 32 25.67 -7.35 32.46
CA GLN A 32 26.20 -8.45 31.66
C GLN A 32 26.24 -9.75 32.47
N MET A 33 26.61 -9.69 33.75
CA MET A 33 26.57 -10.85 34.64
C MET A 33 25.13 -11.37 34.84
N ALA A 34 24.15 -10.49 34.99
CA ALA A 34 22.74 -10.88 35.08
C ALA A 34 22.26 -11.58 33.80
N TRP A 35 22.61 -11.06 32.63
CA TRP A 35 22.26 -11.66 31.34
C TRP A 35 22.86 -13.06 31.17
N ILE A 36 24.17 -13.23 31.47
CA ILE A 36 24.86 -14.52 31.38
C ILE A 36 24.25 -15.55 32.36
N SER A 37 23.83 -15.12 33.55
CA SER A 37 23.17 -16.02 34.51
C SER A 37 21.87 -16.63 33.94
N GLY A 38 21.09 -15.84 33.19
CA GLY A 38 19.90 -16.33 32.49
C GLY A 38 20.25 -17.28 31.35
N TYR A 39 21.32 -17.01 30.61
CA TYR A 39 21.81 -17.88 29.54
C TYR A 39 22.23 -19.27 30.05
N PHE A 40 23.03 -19.33 31.13
CA PHE A 40 23.43 -20.62 31.72
C PHE A 40 22.26 -21.39 32.33
N TRP A 41 21.29 -20.69 32.91
CA TRP A 41 20.06 -21.34 33.38
C TRP A 41 19.30 -21.99 32.21
N GLY A 42 19.18 -21.30 31.07
CA GLY A 42 18.57 -21.86 29.86
C GLY A 42 19.28 -23.12 29.34
N LEU A 43 20.62 -23.13 29.35
CA LEU A 43 21.40 -24.32 28.96
C LEU A 43 21.23 -25.50 29.93
N SER A 44 20.98 -25.25 31.22
CA SER A 44 20.76 -26.32 32.19
C SER A 44 19.43 -27.06 31.97
N GLN A 45 18.47 -26.42 31.29
CA GLN A 45 17.15 -26.98 31.01
C GLN A 45 17.10 -27.88 29.76
N THR A 46 18.18 -27.94 28.97
CA THR A 46 18.21 -28.66 27.69
C THR A 46 18.93 -30.01 27.72
N GLN A 47 19.13 -30.64 28.88
CA GLN A 47 19.62 -32.03 28.91
C GLN A 47 18.52 -33.04 28.55
N PRO A 48 18.71 -33.90 27.52
CA PRO A 48 17.82 -35.00 27.24
C PRO A 48 18.05 -36.12 28.27
N THR A 49 17.02 -36.48 29.03
CA THR A 49 17.02 -37.70 29.85
C THR A 49 17.11 -38.94 28.95
N ALA A 50 18.27 -39.60 28.97
CA ALA A 50 18.49 -40.86 28.30
C ALA A 50 17.70 -42.00 28.98
N GLN A 51 16.67 -42.52 28.31
CA GLN A 51 16.18 -43.88 28.55
C GLN A 51 16.61 -44.78 27.40
N THR A 52 17.47 -45.73 27.74
CA THR A 52 18.00 -46.80 26.91
C THR A 52 16.93 -47.83 26.55
N GLN A 53 16.66 -48.02 25.26
CA GLN A 53 16.22 -49.30 24.69
C GLN A 53 16.99 -49.61 23.40
N THR A 54 17.69 -50.72 23.43
CA THR A 54 18.44 -51.38 22.35
C THR A 54 17.52 -52.16 21.42
N ALA A 55 17.61 -51.95 20.09
CA ALA A 55 17.54 -53.01 19.07
C ALA A 55 17.93 -52.49 17.65
N SER A 56 19.06 -52.99 17.17
CA SER A 56 19.40 -53.49 15.82
C SER A 56 18.79 -52.89 14.53
N GLN A 57 19.69 -52.24 13.79
CA GLN A 57 19.79 -51.99 12.34
C GLN A 57 18.75 -52.59 11.36
N SER A 58 18.28 -51.73 10.46
CA SER A 58 18.31 -52.00 9.01
C SER A 58 18.55 -50.69 8.24
N ILE A 59 19.63 -50.64 7.47
CA ILE A 59 20.02 -49.52 6.62
C ILE A 59 19.21 -49.62 5.33
N ALA A 60 18.31 -48.67 5.08
CA ALA A 60 17.89 -48.32 3.74
C ALA A 60 18.53 -46.98 3.39
N ALA A 61 19.51 -47.00 2.49
CA ALA A 61 20.03 -45.79 1.90
C ALA A 61 18.94 -45.22 0.98
N VAL A 62 18.32 -44.11 1.40
CA VAL A 62 17.56 -43.25 0.50
C VAL A 62 18.27 -41.90 0.51
N ALA A 63 18.73 -41.49 -0.66
CA ALA A 63 19.35 -40.19 -0.85
C ALA A 63 18.34 -39.10 -0.45
N THR A 64 18.70 -38.32 0.57
CA THR A 64 17.96 -37.16 1.06
C THR A 64 18.10 -35.99 0.08
N GLN A 65 16.97 -35.53 -0.46
CA GLN A 65 16.79 -34.19 -1.05
C GLN A 65 15.86 -33.38 -0.12
N PRO A 66 16.03 -32.06 -0.02
CA PRO A 66 15.45 -31.25 1.06
C PRO A 66 13.92 -31.16 0.96
N ALA A 67 13.24 -31.24 2.11
CA ALA A 67 11.82 -30.97 2.24
C ALA A 67 11.49 -29.60 1.65
N GLY A 68 10.61 -29.57 0.64
CA GLY A 68 10.23 -28.35 -0.06
C GLY A 68 9.67 -27.31 0.92
N LYS A 69 9.91 -26.04 0.62
CA LYS A 69 9.44 -24.89 1.38
C LYS A 69 8.56 -24.03 0.49
N LEU A 70 7.48 -23.48 1.04
CA LEU A 70 6.68 -22.47 0.37
C LEU A 70 7.34 -21.10 0.55
N THR A 71 7.66 -20.44 -0.55
CA THR A 71 8.06 -19.04 -0.57
C THR A 71 6.89 -18.21 -1.05
N ILE A 72 6.49 -17.20 -0.27
CA ILE A 72 5.45 -16.23 -0.62
C ILE A 72 6.15 -14.90 -0.86
N ILE A 73 5.94 -14.30 -2.04
CA ILE A 73 6.49 -12.98 -2.37
C ILE A 73 5.31 -12.06 -2.62
N TYR A 74 5.29 -10.90 -1.95
CA TYR A 74 4.33 -9.84 -2.28
C TYR A 74 5.01 -8.67 -3.00
N ALA A 75 4.30 -8.13 -4.00
CA ALA A 75 4.62 -6.89 -4.69
C ALA A 75 3.45 -5.92 -4.44
N SER A 76 3.67 -4.89 -3.63
CA SER A 76 2.57 -4.12 -3.04
C SER A 76 2.88 -2.62 -2.98
N GLN A 77 2.04 -1.79 -3.62
CA GLN A 77 2.17 -0.33 -3.50
C GLN A 77 1.47 0.22 -2.25
N THR A 78 0.21 -0.15 -2.04
CA THR A 78 -0.68 0.38 -0.99
C THR A 78 -1.08 -0.68 0.03
N GLY A 79 -0.16 -1.61 0.32
CA GLY A 79 -0.33 -2.67 1.32
C GLY A 79 -1.38 -3.77 1.05
N ASN A 80 -2.30 -3.64 0.09
CA ASN A 80 -3.31 -4.69 -0.20
C ASN A 80 -2.69 -6.06 -0.54
N ALA A 81 -1.69 -6.11 -1.42
CA ALA A 81 -1.03 -7.36 -1.79
C ALA A 81 -0.21 -7.94 -0.61
N LYS A 82 0.37 -7.07 0.21
CA LYS A 82 1.05 -7.46 1.46
C LYS A 82 0.06 -8.11 2.43
N GLY A 83 -1.07 -7.47 2.73
CA GLY A 83 -2.07 -8.02 3.65
C GLY A 83 -2.64 -9.35 3.16
N LEU A 84 -2.86 -9.50 1.85
CA LEU A 84 -3.27 -10.78 1.26
C LEU A 84 -2.19 -11.88 1.39
N ALA A 85 -0.92 -11.52 1.23
CA ALA A 85 0.19 -12.45 1.42
C ALA A 85 0.39 -12.83 2.90
N GLU A 86 0.19 -11.90 3.84
CA GLU A 86 0.21 -12.17 5.28
C GLU A 86 -0.92 -13.13 5.69
N ALA A 87 -2.13 -12.94 5.15
CA ALA A 87 -3.23 -13.88 5.34
C ALA A 87 -2.90 -15.27 4.77
N LEU A 88 -2.34 -15.34 3.56
CA LEU A 88 -1.89 -16.60 2.94
C LEU A 88 -0.82 -17.30 3.79
N HIS A 89 0.13 -16.54 4.34
CA HIS A 89 1.19 -17.05 5.20
C HIS A 89 0.63 -17.62 6.51
N ALA A 90 -0.27 -16.89 7.18
CA ALA A 90 -0.94 -17.36 8.38
C ALA A 90 -1.79 -18.63 8.14
N GLU A 91 -2.51 -18.69 7.01
CA GLU A 91 -3.27 -19.88 6.59
C GLU A 91 -2.34 -21.08 6.31
N ALA A 92 -1.17 -20.84 5.70
CA ALA A 92 -0.18 -21.88 5.44
C ALA A 92 0.44 -22.44 6.73
N ASP A 93 0.78 -21.56 7.68
CA ASP A 93 1.29 -21.92 9.00
C ASP A 93 0.25 -22.73 9.80
N ALA A 94 -1.02 -22.29 9.79
CA ALA A 94 -2.12 -23.02 10.40
C ALA A 94 -2.34 -24.41 9.78
N ALA A 95 -2.05 -24.56 8.48
CA ALA A 95 -2.08 -25.84 7.78
C ALA A 95 -0.83 -26.72 7.99
N GLY A 96 0.14 -26.25 8.80
CA GLY A 96 1.37 -26.97 9.14
C GLY A 96 2.43 -26.96 8.03
N MET A 97 2.34 -26.06 7.06
CA MET A 97 3.32 -25.91 5.98
C MET A 97 4.46 -24.99 6.41
N ARG A 98 5.71 -25.31 6.06
CA ARG A 98 6.84 -24.38 6.23
C ARG A 98 6.76 -23.31 5.15
N ALA A 99 6.28 -22.13 5.51
CA ALA A 99 6.18 -20.96 4.64
C ALA A 99 7.10 -19.82 5.08
N GLU A 100 7.70 -19.12 4.13
CA GLU A 100 8.34 -17.82 4.34
C GLU A 100 7.67 -16.76 3.49
N ILE A 101 7.63 -15.53 3.99
CA ILE A 101 7.07 -14.38 3.31
C ILE A 101 8.15 -13.31 3.10
N PHE A 102 8.18 -12.70 1.91
CA PHE A 102 9.12 -11.64 1.55
C PHE A 102 8.39 -10.52 0.78
N SER A 103 8.78 -9.26 1.01
CA SER A 103 8.56 -8.21 -0.01
C SER A 103 9.43 -8.55 -1.22
N ALA A 104 8.93 -8.25 -2.43
CA ALA A 104 9.67 -8.41 -3.66
C ALA A 104 11.03 -7.67 -3.62
N GLY A 105 11.10 -6.52 -2.94
CA GLY A 105 12.30 -5.69 -2.86
C GLY A 105 13.39 -6.29 -1.97
N ASP A 106 12.98 -7.10 -0.98
CA ASP A 106 13.90 -7.80 -0.08
C ASP A 106 14.32 -9.17 -0.65
N TYR A 107 13.67 -9.64 -1.71
CA TYR A 107 13.90 -10.97 -2.29
C TYR A 107 14.86 -10.92 -3.49
N LYS A 108 16.10 -11.38 -3.28
CA LYS A 108 17.09 -11.44 -4.37
C LYS A 108 16.73 -12.52 -5.38
N GLY A 109 16.44 -12.14 -6.64
CA GLY A 109 16.00 -13.06 -7.70
C GLY A 109 16.88 -14.31 -7.92
N LYS A 110 18.19 -14.24 -7.66
CA LYS A 110 19.09 -15.41 -7.68
C LYS A 110 18.67 -16.55 -6.73
N HIS A 111 17.94 -16.24 -5.66
CA HIS A 111 17.45 -17.22 -4.70
C HIS A 111 16.31 -18.09 -5.25
N LEU A 112 15.67 -17.71 -6.37
CA LEU A 112 14.67 -18.54 -7.04
C LEU A 112 15.19 -19.93 -7.43
N THR A 113 16.50 -20.08 -7.66
CA THR A 113 17.14 -21.38 -7.92
C THR A 113 17.09 -22.37 -6.75
N LYS A 114 16.77 -21.89 -5.54
CA LYS A 114 16.63 -22.69 -4.33
C LYS A 114 15.17 -22.89 -3.93
N ALA A 115 14.25 -22.16 -4.55
CA ALA A 115 12.83 -22.24 -4.25
C ALA A 115 12.22 -23.47 -4.93
N THR A 116 11.40 -24.21 -4.19
CA THR A 116 10.66 -25.37 -4.75
C THR A 116 9.21 -25.01 -5.05
N HIS A 117 8.60 -24.18 -4.20
CA HIS A 117 7.21 -23.76 -4.29
C HIS A 117 7.15 -22.26 -4.07
N LEU A 118 6.53 -21.54 -5.00
CA LEU A 118 6.44 -20.09 -4.98
C LEU A 118 5.00 -19.63 -5.17
N ILE A 119 4.52 -18.73 -4.32
CA ILE A 119 3.32 -17.94 -4.59
C ILE A 119 3.71 -16.48 -4.70
N ILE A 120 3.35 -15.83 -5.79
CA ILE A 120 3.48 -14.38 -5.94
C ILE A 120 2.11 -13.72 -5.79
N VAL A 121 2.02 -12.74 -4.90
CA VAL A 121 0.86 -11.86 -4.72
C VAL A 121 1.24 -10.47 -5.24
N ALA A 122 0.70 -10.04 -6.37
CA ALA A 122 1.16 -8.82 -7.03
C ALA A 122 0.03 -7.82 -7.29
N SER A 123 0.15 -6.60 -6.76
CA SER A 123 -0.66 -5.47 -7.22
C SER A 123 -0.07 -4.87 -8.49
N THR A 124 -0.90 -4.29 -9.36
CA THR A 124 -0.44 -3.46 -10.48
C THR A 124 -0.63 -1.98 -10.15
N HIS A 125 0.35 -1.14 -10.46
CA HIS A 125 0.29 0.31 -10.22
C HIS A 125 0.32 1.12 -11.52
N GLY A 126 -0.26 2.33 -11.48
CA GLY A 126 -0.28 3.27 -12.61
C GLY A 126 -0.83 2.65 -13.90
N GLU A 127 -0.05 2.75 -14.97
CA GLU A 127 -0.40 2.27 -16.32
C GLU A 127 0.15 0.86 -16.59
N GLY A 128 -0.02 -0.06 -15.64
CA GLY A 128 0.48 -1.44 -15.78
C GLY A 128 1.88 -1.67 -15.24
N GLU A 129 2.45 -0.72 -14.51
CA GLU A 129 3.79 -0.82 -13.92
C GLU A 129 3.77 -1.73 -12.69
N ALA A 130 4.89 -2.41 -12.45
CA ALA A 130 5.11 -3.11 -11.19
C ALA A 130 5.20 -2.09 -10.03
N PRO A 131 4.73 -2.43 -8.82
CA PRO A 131 4.97 -1.62 -7.62
C PRO A 131 6.45 -1.34 -7.43
N ASP A 132 6.78 -0.21 -6.80
CA ASP A 132 8.17 0.25 -6.68
C ASP A 132 9.07 -0.79 -5.97
N ASP A 133 8.51 -1.56 -5.02
CA ASP A 133 9.22 -2.64 -4.32
C ASP A 133 9.55 -3.84 -5.22
N ALA A 134 8.85 -4.01 -6.34
CA ALA A 134 8.96 -5.19 -7.19
C ALA A 134 9.77 -4.99 -8.47
N ILE A 135 10.15 -3.74 -8.80
CA ILE A 135 10.84 -3.39 -10.05
C ILE A 135 12.08 -4.25 -10.27
N GLU A 136 12.96 -4.39 -9.26
CA GLU A 136 14.22 -5.15 -9.43
C GLU A 136 13.95 -6.64 -9.73
N LEU A 137 13.00 -7.27 -9.03
CA LEU A 137 12.67 -8.67 -9.24
C LEU A 137 11.97 -8.89 -10.60
N HIS A 138 11.09 -7.97 -10.99
CA HIS A 138 10.37 -7.99 -12.27
C HIS A 138 11.35 -7.88 -13.45
N GLU A 139 12.24 -6.88 -13.43
CA GLU A 139 13.29 -6.70 -14.45
C GLU A 139 14.26 -7.90 -14.49
N PHE A 140 14.66 -8.43 -13.32
CA PHE A 140 15.56 -9.58 -13.24
C PHE A 140 14.98 -10.80 -13.97
N LEU A 141 13.70 -11.11 -13.75
CA LEU A 141 12.99 -12.23 -14.35
C LEU A 141 12.83 -12.10 -15.87
N GLN A 142 12.73 -10.87 -16.38
CA GLN A 142 12.70 -10.60 -17.81
C GLN A 142 14.09 -10.69 -18.47
N SER A 143 15.16 -10.49 -17.69
CA SER A 143 16.52 -10.39 -18.21
C SER A 143 17.12 -11.73 -18.68
N LYS A 144 18.16 -11.66 -19.52
CA LYS A 144 18.95 -12.83 -19.92
C LYS A 144 19.74 -13.48 -18.77
N LYS A 145 19.80 -12.83 -17.60
CA LYS A 145 20.49 -13.35 -16.40
C LYS A 145 19.57 -14.23 -15.55
N ALA A 146 18.28 -14.29 -15.86
CA ALA A 146 17.32 -15.12 -15.15
C ALA A 146 17.68 -16.62 -15.29
N PRO A 147 17.64 -17.39 -14.19
CA PRO A 147 17.98 -18.80 -14.20
C PRO A 147 16.88 -19.66 -14.84
N ASN A 148 17.21 -20.89 -15.23
CA ASN A 148 16.20 -21.90 -15.53
C ASN A 148 15.50 -22.33 -14.24
N LEU A 149 14.16 -22.36 -14.25
CA LEU A 149 13.30 -22.65 -13.11
C LEU A 149 12.45 -23.91 -13.34
N SER A 150 12.90 -24.86 -14.15
CA SER A 150 12.15 -26.11 -14.46
C SER A 150 11.77 -26.98 -13.25
N HIS A 151 12.43 -26.76 -12.11
CA HIS A 151 12.14 -27.46 -10.84
C HIS A 151 11.13 -26.71 -9.95
N LEU A 152 10.82 -25.45 -10.28
CA LEU A 152 9.97 -24.59 -9.47
C LEU A 152 8.51 -24.81 -9.83
N LYS A 153 7.69 -25.04 -8.81
CA LYS A 153 6.23 -25.00 -8.89
C LYS A 153 5.74 -23.64 -8.42
N TYR A 154 4.81 -23.02 -9.13
CA TYR A 154 4.35 -21.68 -8.77
C TYR A 154 2.86 -21.44 -8.98
N ALA A 155 2.32 -20.42 -8.29
CA ALA A 155 1.03 -19.82 -8.57
C ALA A 155 1.12 -18.30 -8.39
N VAL A 156 0.28 -17.56 -9.11
CA VAL A 156 0.26 -16.08 -9.04
C VAL A 156 -1.16 -15.61 -8.81
N ILE A 157 -1.33 -14.62 -7.95
CA ILE A 157 -2.60 -13.88 -7.79
C ILE A 157 -2.32 -12.39 -7.99
N GLY A 158 -3.13 -11.77 -8.84
CA GLY A 158 -3.05 -10.36 -9.17
C GLY A 158 -4.13 -9.54 -8.47
N LEU A 159 -3.77 -8.35 -8.01
CA LEU A 159 -4.70 -7.32 -7.55
C LEU A 159 -4.63 -6.12 -8.51
N GLY A 160 -5.76 -5.69 -9.04
CA GLY A 160 -5.85 -4.55 -9.93
C GLY A 160 -7.23 -3.91 -9.94
N ASP A 161 -7.45 -3.03 -10.90
CA ASP A 161 -8.76 -2.42 -11.15
C ASP A 161 -9.07 -2.50 -12.65
N SER A 162 -10.17 -3.15 -13.01
CA SER A 162 -10.56 -3.36 -14.40
C SER A 162 -10.94 -2.06 -15.13
N SER A 163 -11.07 -0.93 -14.41
CA SER A 163 -11.20 0.38 -15.04
C SER A 163 -9.93 0.85 -15.73
N TYR A 164 -8.77 0.25 -15.44
CA TYR A 164 -7.49 0.58 -16.06
C TYR A 164 -7.22 -0.32 -17.27
N GLU A 165 -6.45 0.18 -18.23
CA GLU A 165 -6.12 -0.54 -19.46
C GLU A 165 -5.33 -1.83 -19.17
N PHE A 166 -4.35 -1.73 -18.27
CA PHE A 166 -3.41 -2.79 -17.93
C PHE A 166 -3.83 -3.54 -16.65
N PHE A 167 -5.09 -3.97 -16.60
CA PHE A 167 -5.65 -4.71 -15.46
C PHE A 167 -4.78 -5.93 -15.08
N CYS A 168 -4.32 -6.00 -13.82
CA CYS A 168 -3.45 -7.08 -13.29
C CYS A 168 -2.17 -7.35 -14.11
N GLN A 169 -1.63 -6.36 -14.84
CA GLN A 169 -0.47 -6.54 -15.72
C GLN A 169 0.77 -7.09 -15.00
N THR A 170 1.10 -6.62 -13.80
CA THR A 170 2.27 -7.10 -13.05
C THR A 170 2.17 -8.60 -12.73
N ALA A 171 0.98 -9.08 -12.36
CA ALA A 171 0.75 -10.50 -12.12
C ALA A 171 0.84 -11.33 -13.41
N LYS A 172 0.31 -10.81 -14.53
CA LYS A 172 0.43 -11.42 -15.86
C LYS A 172 1.89 -11.51 -16.30
N ASP A 173 2.69 -10.50 -15.99
CA ASP A 173 4.11 -10.49 -16.29
C ASP A 173 4.85 -11.53 -15.47
N PHE A 174 4.66 -11.57 -14.14
CA PHE A 174 5.28 -12.58 -13.29
C PHE A 174 4.96 -14.01 -13.74
N ASP A 175 3.67 -14.30 -13.99
CA ASP A 175 3.20 -15.58 -14.49
C ASP A 175 3.86 -15.94 -15.85
N GLY A 176 3.85 -14.99 -16.79
CA GLY A 176 4.48 -15.15 -18.10
C GLY A 176 6.01 -15.34 -18.04
N TYR A 177 6.69 -14.64 -17.14
CA TYR A 177 8.15 -14.74 -16.97
C TYR A 177 8.52 -16.09 -16.35
N LEU A 178 7.84 -16.51 -15.29
CA LEU A 178 8.07 -17.80 -14.63
C LEU A 178 7.83 -18.98 -15.59
N ALA A 179 6.73 -18.93 -16.36
CA ALA A 179 6.45 -19.93 -17.40
C ALA A 179 7.57 -19.99 -18.46
N LYS A 180 8.05 -18.84 -18.96
CA LYS A 180 9.15 -18.78 -19.94
C LYS A 180 10.47 -19.33 -19.40
N LEU A 181 10.70 -19.23 -18.09
CA LEU A 181 11.89 -19.79 -17.43
C LEU A 181 11.74 -21.30 -17.11
N GLY A 182 10.58 -21.90 -17.42
CA GLY A 182 10.32 -23.33 -17.33
C GLY A 182 9.60 -23.76 -16.06
N ALA A 183 9.21 -22.84 -15.17
CA ALA A 183 8.48 -23.18 -13.95
C ALA A 183 7.08 -23.76 -14.27
N GLU A 184 6.61 -24.67 -13.42
CA GLU A 184 5.32 -25.35 -13.56
C GLU A 184 4.24 -24.60 -12.76
N SER A 185 3.17 -24.15 -13.43
CA SER A 185 2.03 -23.54 -12.74
C SER A 185 1.17 -24.63 -12.08
N ILE A 186 0.92 -24.51 -10.76
CA ILE A 186 0.13 -25.48 -9.98
C ILE A 186 -1.35 -25.07 -9.84
N LEU A 187 -1.66 -23.82 -10.12
CA LEU A 187 -2.99 -23.25 -10.09
C LEU A 187 -3.04 -22.05 -11.06
N ASP A 188 -4.13 -21.96 -11.82
CA ASP A 188 -4.33 -20.85 -12.74
C ASP A 188 -4.29 -19.50 -12.00
N ARG A 189 -3.66 -18.52 -12.65
CA ARG A 189 -3.59 -17.15 -12.14
C ARG A 189 -4.99 -16.57 -11.98
N LEU A 190 -5.25 -15.96 -10.82
CA LEU A 190 -6.45 -15.17 -10.59
C LEU A 190 -6.11 -13.68 -10.71
N ASP A 191 -6.87 -12.96 -11.53
CA ASP A 191 -6.77 -11.51 -11.71
C ASP A 191 -7.95 -10.85 -10.96
N CYS A 192 -7.71 -10.28 -9.77
CA CYS A 192 -8.75 -9.75 -8.90
C CYS A 192 -8.99 -8.24 -9.13
N ASP A 193 -10.24 -7.80 -8.97
CA ASP A 193 -10.63 -6.37 -9.00
C ASP A 193 -10.49 -5.74 -7.59
N VAL A 194 -10.97 -4.50 -7.41
CA VAL A 194 -10.83 -3.74 -6.15
C VAL A 194 -11.50 -4.40 -4.94
N ASP A 195 -12.54 -5.20 -5.17
CA ASP A 195 -13.31 -5.98 -4.20
C ASP A 195 -12.90 -7.47 -4.15
N TYR A 196 -11.58 -7.69 -4.14
CA TYR A 196 -10.94 -9.00 -4.28
C TYR A 196 -11.16 -9.97 -3.11
N GLU A 197 -11.61 -9.53 -1.93
CA GLU A 197 -11.42 -10.29 -0.68
C GLU A 197 -12.02 -11.70 -0.74
N ALA A 198 -13.24 -11.83 -1.29
CA ALA A 198 -13.95 -13.11 -1.34
C ALA A 198 -13.34 -14.09 -2.35
N GLU A 199 -13.05 -13.62 -3.57
CA GLU A 199 -12.44 -14.45 -4.61
C GLU A 199 -11.00 -14.85 -4.24
N ALA A 200 -10.25 -13.93 -3.64
CA ALA A 200 -8.90 -14.20 -3.16
C ALA A 200 -8.90 -15.25 -2.05
N ALA A 201 -9.86 -15.23 -1.11
CA ALA A 201 -9.96 -16.24 -0.06
C ALA A 201 -10.19 -17.66 -0.60
N GLN A 202 -11.06 -17.80 -1.60
CA GLN A 202 -11.30 -19.08 -2.27
C GLN A 202 -10.06 -19.56 -3.03
N TRP A 203 -9.38 -18.63 -3.71
CA TRP A 203 -8.15 -18.94 -4.44
C TRP A 203 -7.01 -19.34 -3.50
N ARG A 204 -6.79 -18.63 -2.38
CA ARG A 204 -5.77 -18.97 -1.37
C ARG A 204 -5.98 -20.38 -0.84
N THR A 205 -7.21 -20.73 -0.49
CA THR A 205 -7.57 -22.08 -0.04
C THR A 205 -7.17 -23.12 -1.08
N SER A 206 -7.55 -22.91 -2.34
CA SER A 206 -7.22 -23.80 -3.46
C SER A 206 -5.70 -23.89 -3.71
N ALA A 207 -4.99 -22.76 -3.62
CA ALA A 207 -3.55 -22.70 -3.82
C ALA A 207 -2.81 -23.50 -2.73
N LEU A 208 -3.20 -23.31 -1.47
CA LEU A 208 -2.62 -24.04 -0.33
C LEU A 208 -2.90 -25.55 -0.41
N GLU A 209 -4.08 -25.97 -0.88
CA GLU A 209 -4.36 -27.39 -1.14
C GLU A 209 -3.43 -27.98 -2.21
N LYS A 210 -3.22 -27.27 -3.33
CA LYS A 210 -2.31 -27.69 -4.41
C LYS A 210 -0.87 -27.75 -3.92
N VAL A 211 -0.43 -26.71 -3.21
CA VAL A 211 0.91 -26.65 -2.60
C VAL A 211 1.11 -27.81 -1.63
N LYS A 212 0.12 -28.12 -0.78
CA LYS A 212 0.18 -29.26 0.13
C LYS A 212 0.35 -30.58 -0.61
N LEU A 213 -0.41 -30.82 -1.68
CA LEU A 213 -0.30 -32.04 -2.48
C LEU A 213 1.08 -32.21 -3.12
N THR A 214 1.69 -31.12 -3.59
CA THR A 214 2.99 -31.16 -4.27
C THR A 214 4.18 -31.09 -3.31
N LEU A 215 4.02 -30.51 -2.12
CA LEU A 215 4.99 -30.53 -1.02
C LEU A 215 5.06 -31.91 -0.33
N SER A 216 3.94 -32.63 -0.23
CA SER A 216 3.81 -33.89 0.54
C SER A 216 4.46 -35.11 -0.12
N THR A 217 5.15 -34.96 -1.26
CA THR A 217 5.95 -36.03 -1.88
C THR A 217 7.36 -36.18 -1.24
N GLY A 218 7.68 -35.41 -0.20
CA GLY A 218 8.84 -35.61 0.65
C GLY A 218 8.44 -35.86 2.11
N GLU A 219 8.90 -36.97 2.69
CA GLU A 219 8.74 -37.24 4.13
C GLU A 219 9.47 -36.17 4.95
N ALA A 220 8.77 -35.56 5.90
CA ALA A 220 9.31 -34.52 6.77
C ALA A 220 9.60 -35.04 8.17
N GLU A 221 10.77 -34.67 8.71
CA GLU A 221 11.13 -34.79 10.11
C GLU A 221 10.68 -33.53 10.87
N VAL A 222 10.11 -33.74 12.06
CA VAL A 222 9.62 -32.69 12.97
C VAL A 222 10.79 -32.12 13.75
N VAL A 223 11.02 -30.81 13.62
CA VAL A 223 11.87 -30.04 14.53
C VAL A 223 11.05 -28.87 15.04
N GLN A 224 10.79 -28.85 16.35
CA GLN A 224 10.24 -27.68 17.04
C GLN A 224 11.38 -26.70 17.34
N LEU A 225 11.22 -25.45 16.91
CA LEU A 225 12.06 -24.33 17.32
C LEU A 225 11.25 -23.43 18.27
N PRO A 226 11.88 -22.83 19.29
CA PRO A 226 11.22 -21.84 20.12
C PRO A 226 10.96 -20.57 19.29
N VAL A 227 9.70 -20.15 19.29
CA VAL A 227 9.25 -18.88 18.69
C VAL A 227 9.66 -17.75 19.64
N SER A 228 10.66 -16.96 19.29
CA SER A 228 10.79 -15.61 19.85
C SER A 228 9.73 -14.74 19.18
N GLN A 229 8.60 -14.57 19.84
CA GLN A 229 7.64 -13.53 19.48
C GLN A 229 8.25 -12.18 19.90
N SER A 230 8.94 -11.50 18.97
CA SER A 230 8.96 -10.05 18.99
C SER A 230 7.59 -9.60 18.49
N GLN A 231 6.62 -9.47 19.40
CA GLN A 231 5.41 -8.71 19.14
C GLN A 231 5.82 -7.25 18.94
N ALA A 232 6.09 -6.85 17.69
CA ALA A 232 5.82 -5.49 17.31
C ALA A 232 4.32 -5.29 17.55
N ALA A 233 3.93 -4.24 18.27
CA ALA A 233 2.54 -3.91 18.49
C ALA A 233 1.89 -3.64 17.13
N VAL A 234 1.19 -4.64 16.58
CA VAL A 234 0.32 -4.44 15.42
C VAL A 234 -0.81 -3.55 15.93
N SER A 235 -1.05 -2.43 15.24
CA SER A 235 -2.23 -1.58 15.50
C SER A 235 -3.46 -2.48 15.66
N ALA A 236 -4.23 -2.27 16.74
CA ALA A 236 -5.46 -3.03 16.97
C ALA A 236 -6.50 -2.81 15.86
N TYR A 237 -6.37 -1.73 15.09
CA TYR A 237 -7.28 -1.35 14.02
C TYR A 237 -6.65 -1.57 12.65
N THR A 238 -7.44 -2.15 11.76
CA THR A 238 -7.08 -2.51 10.39
C THR A 238 -8.19 -2.10 9.42
N LYS A 239 -7.99 -2.30 8.12
CA LYS A 239 -9.04 -2.11 7.11
C LYS A 239 -10.34 -2.84 7.48
N GLN A 240 -10.25 -4.06 8.02
CA GLN A 240 -11.39 -4.92 8.37
C GLN A 240 -11.99 -4.57 9.73
N HIS A 241 -11.17 -4.04 10.64
CA HIS A 241 -11.59 -3.60 11.96
C HIS A 241 -11.18 -2.13 12.15
N PRO A 242 -11.83 -1.18 11.46
CA PRO A 242 -11.47 0.23 11.54
C PRO A 242 -11.81 0.81 12.92
N PHE A 243 -11.07 1.84 13.32
CA PHE A 243 -11.39 2.65 14.49
C PHE A 243 -12.58 3.57 14.19
N GLU A 244 -13.47 3.75 15.16
CA GLU A 244 -14.57 4.70 15.05
C GLU A 244 -14.13 6.04 15.66
N ALA A 245 -13.70 6.95 14.79
CA ALA A 245 -13.19 8.29 15.11
C ALA A 245 -14.27 9.37 15.01
N SER A 246 -13.98 10.57 15.50
CA SER A 246 -14.86 11.74 15.37
C SER A 246 -14.27 12.78 14.40
N LEU A 247 -15.11 13.34 13.54
CA LEU A 247 -14.72 14.48 12.70
C LEU A 247 -14.65 15.75 13.58
N LEU A 248 -13.48 16.36 13.69
CA LEU A 248 -13.30 17.60 14.45
C LEU A 248 -13.61 18.83 13.59
N THR A 249 -13.01 18.90 12.40
CA THR A 249 -13.05 20.09 11.55
C THR A 249 -13.23 19.71 10.08
N SER A 250 -14.06 20.46 9.35
CA SER A 250 -14.17 20.41 7.88
C SER A 250 -14.13 21.80 7.24
N GLN A 251 -12.92 22.35 7.14
CA GLN A 251 -12.71 23.75 6.75
C GLN A 251 -12.38 23.89 5.26
N LYS A 252 -13.11 24.75 4.53
CA LYS A 252 -12.72 25.14 3.17
C LYS A 252 -11.44 25.97 3.20
N ILE A 253 -10.41 25.53 2.48
CA ILE A 253 -9.11 26.19 2.39
C ILE A 253 -8.80 26.78 1.00
N THR A 254 -9.76 26.69 0.07
CA THR A 254 -9.78 27.53 -1.13
C THR A 254 -10.61 28.79 -0.91
N GLY A 255 -10.32 29.83 -1.68
CA GLY A 255 -11.04 31.09 -1.69
C GLY A 255 -12.51 30.92 -2.09
N ARG A 256 -13.31 31.92 -1.74
CA ARG A 256 -14.77 31.90 -1.89
C ARG A 256 -15.19 31.72 -3.35
N ASN A 257 -14.41 32.24 -4.30
CA ASN A 257 -14.73 32.21 -5.72
C ASN A 257 -13.93 31.14 -6.47
N SER A 258 -13.14 30.32 -5.76
CA SER A 258 -12.46 29.19 -6.37
C SER A 258 -13.47 28.26 -7.04
N GLY A 259 -13.16 27.87 -8.27
CA GLY A 259 -13.86 26.77 -8.97
C GLY A 259 -13.45 25.38 -8.48
N LYS A 260 -12.76 25.28 -7.34
CA LYS A 260 -12.48 24.06 -6.59
C LYS A 260 -13.00 24.23 -5.16
N ASP A 261 -13.39 23.12 -4.57
CA ASP A 261 -13.60 23.02 -3.14
C ASP A 261 -12.54 22.06 -2.59
N VAL A 262 -11.59 22.59 -1.82
CA VAL A 262 -10.59 21.79 -1.10
C VAL A 262 -10.76 22.05 0.38
N ARG A 263 -10.81 20.97 1.15
CA ARG A 263 -11.08 20.98 2.58
C ARG A 263 -9.87 20.53 3.37
N HIS A 264 -9.57 21.25 4.44
CA HIS A 264 -8.79 20.74 5.55
C HIS A 264 -9.73 19.96 6.47
N ILE A 265 -9.41 18.70 6.70
CA ILE A 265 -10.19 17.80 7.53
C ILE A 265 -9.34 17.40 8.73
N GLU A 266 -9.89 17.47 9.94
CA GLU A 266 -9.25 17.00 11.17
C GLU A 266 -10.11 15.92 11.80
N ILE A 267 -9.50 14.80 12.16
CA ILE A 267 -10.16 13.63 12.74
C ILE A 267 -9.48 13.27 14.04
N ASP A 268 -10.29 13.06 15.08
CA ASP A 268 -9.85 12.69 16.42
C ASP A 268 -9.51 11.20 16.51
N LEU A 269 -8.30 10.89 16.96
CA LEU A 269 -7.79 9.54 17.22
C LEU A 269 -7.61 9.27 18.73
N GLU A 270 -8.06 10.16 19.62
CA GLU A 270 -7.92 10.01 21.08
C GLU A 270 -8.41 8.63 21.54
N GLY A 271 -7.60 7.98 22.38
CA GLY A 271 -7.93 6.68 22.97
C GLY A 271 -7.85 5.49 22.01
N SER A 272 -7.54 5.69 20.73
CA SER A 272 -7.34 4.59 19.77
C SER A 272 -5.99 3.89 19.93
N GLY A 273 -4.95 4.61 20.36
CA GLY A 273 -3.57 4.13 20.29
C GLY A 273 -3.05 3.96 18.86
N LEU A 274 -3.73 4.53 17.85
CA LEU A 274 -3.25 4.58 16.48
C LEU A 274 -2.01 5.48 16.38
N SER A 275 -0.96 4.96 15.76
CA SER A 275 0.25 5.70 15.43
C SER A 275 0.41 5.77 13.91
N TYR A 276 0.82 6.91 13.39
CA TYR A 276 1.18 7.09 11.99
C TYR A 276 2.43 7.96 11.85
N GLN A 277 3.08 7.86 10.70
CA GLN A 277 4.22 8.69 10.34
C GLN A 277 3.91 9.52 9.10
N PRO A 278 4.54 10.71 8.94
CA PRO A 278 4.43 11.49 7.71
C PRO A 278 4.65 10.62 6.47
N GLY A 279 3.75 10.76 5.49
CA GLY A 279 3.73 9.97 4.26
C GLY A 279 2.89 8.69 4.31
N ASP A 280 2.36 8.31 5.47
CA ASP A 280 1.28 7.31 5.55
C ASP A 280 -0.03 7.85 4.97
N ALA A 281 -0.96 6.94 4.68
CA ALA A 281 -2.31 7.27 4.27
C ALA A 281 -3.33 6.89 5.35
N LEU A 282 -4.41 7.65 5.43
CA LEU A 282 -5.58 7.30 6.23
C LEU A 282 -6.64 6.70 5.32
N GLY A 283 -7.06 5.46 5.61
CA GLY A 283 -8.20 4.84 4.98
C GLY A 283 -9.50 5.26 5.67
N VAL A 284 -10.43 5.81 4.89
CA VAL A 284 -11.73 6.28 5.37
C VAL A 284 -12.85 5.43 4.78
N TRP A 285 -13.59 4.74 5.65
CA TRP A 285 -14.84 4.10 5.30
C TRP A 285 -15.97 5.14 5.36
N TYR A 286 -16.63 5.34 4.22
CA TYR A 286 -17.71 6.33 4.07
C TYR A 286 -19.06 5.67 3.86
N ASP A 287 -20.12 6.41 4.15
CA ASP A 287 -21.48 6.02 3.81
C ASP A 287 -21.92 6.78 2.55
N ASN A 288 -22.56 6.09 1.60
CA ASN A 288 -23.09 6.72 0.39
C ASN A 288 -24.26 7.67 0.69
N ASP A 289 -24.57 8.57 -0.25
CA ASP A 289 -25.72 9.47 -0.12
C ASP A 289 -27.02 8.65 -0.18
N SER A 290 -27.83 8.75 0.87
CA SER A 290 -29.12 8.05 0.95
C SER A 290 -30.06 8.46 -0.19
N ASN A 291 -29.98 9.72 -0.67
CA ASN A 291 -30.79 10.18 -1.80
C ASN A 291 -30.33 9.53 -3.11
N LEU A 292 -29.02 9.40 -3.32
CA LEU A 292 -28.49 8.68 -4.49
C LEU A 292 -28.89 7.20 -4.46
N ALA A 293 -28.77 6.55 -3.30
CA ALA A 293 -29.17 5.16 -3.14
C ALA A 293 -30.67 4.96 -3.45
N ALA A 294 -31.55 5.81 -2.91
CA ALA A 294 -32.99 5.77 -3.20
C ALA A 294 -33.29 6.02 -4.69
N LYS A 295 -32.58 6.96 -5.33
CA LYS A 295 -32.72 7.21 -6.78
C LYS A 295 -32.35 5.97 -7.60
N ILE A 296 -31.29 5.25 -7.23
CA ILE A 296 -30.86 4.02 -7.93
C ILE A 296 -31.92 2.92 -7.78
N ILE A 297 -32.45 2.71 -6.57
CA ILE A 297 -33.52 1.74 -6.31
C ILE A 297 -34.76 2.06 -7.16
N ALA A 298 -35.19 3.32 -7.17
CA ALA A 298 -36.32 3.77 -7.96
C ALA A 298 -36.07 3.63 -9.47
N GLN A 299 -34.84 3.88 -9.94
CA GLN A 299 -34.47 3.80 -11.36
C GLN A 299 -34.68 2.40 -11.94
N VAL A 300 -34.43 1.35 -11.14
CA VAL A 300 -34.64 -0.06 -11.54
C VAL A 300 -35.99 -0.62 -11.13
N GLY A 301 -36.90 0.23 -10.66
CA GLY A 301 -38.29 -0.11 -10.34
C GLY A 301 -38.46 -0.98 -9.09
N LEU A 302 -37.52 -0.90 -8.15
CA LEU A 302 -37.58 -1.53 -6.84
C LEU A 302 -38.14 -0.57 -5.78
N VAL A 303 -38.39 -1.08 -4.58
CA VAL A 303 -38.81 -0.34 -3.39
C VAL A 303 -37.75 -0.45 -2.29
N ASP A 304 -37.65 0.57 -1.45
CA ASP A 304 -36.54 0.75 -0.50
C ASP A 304 -36.46 -0.33 0.60
N ASP A 305 -37.57 -1.01 0.90
CA ASP A 305 -37.71 -2.00 1.97
C ASP A 305 -37.46 -3.45 1.52
N ALA A 306 -37.14 -3.67 0.24
CA ALA A 306 -36.72 -4.97 -0.26
C ALA A 306 -35.52 -5.49 0.54
N GLN A 307 -35.58 -6.73 1.00
CA GLN A 307 -34.52 -7.34 1.80
C GLN A 307 -33.51 -8.04 0.88
N ILE A 308 -32.22 -7.85 1.16
CA ILE A 308 -31.13 -8.61 0.53
C ILE A 308 -30.22 -9.20 1.61
N GLU A 309 -29.54 -10.28 1.27
CA GLU A 309 -28.56 -10.91 2.15
C GLU A 309 -27.17 -10.35 1.86
N VAL A 310 -26.52 -9.80 2.87
CA VAL A 310 -25.17 -9.23 2.78
C VAL A 310 -24.34 -9.83 3.91
N ASP A 311 -23.29 -10.57 3.56
CA ASP A 311 -22.38 -11.20 4.52
C ASP A 311 -23.08 -12.10 5.56
N GLY A 312 -24.19 -12.76 5.17
CA GLY A 312 -25.00 -13.62 6.03
C GLY A 312 -26.06 -12.87 6.86
N GLU A 313 -26.16 -11.54 6.73
CA GLU A 313 -27.16 -10.72 7.39
C GLU A 313 -28.23 -10.23 6.41
N SER A 314 -29.50 -10.26 6.83
CA SER A 314 -30.60 -9.70 6.03
C SER A 314 -30.76 -8.22 6.32
N LEU A 315 -30.62 -7.39 5.28
CA LEU A 315 -30.67 -5.93 5.37
C LEU A 315 -31.65 -5.33 4.35
N PRO A 316 -32.29 -4.18 4.68
CA PRO A 316 -33.00 -3.38 3.67
C PRO A 316 -32.03 -2.93 2.56
N LEU A 317 -32.47 -3.02 1.31
CA LEU A 317 -31.69 -2.68 0.12
C LEU A 317 -31.09 -1.27 0.20
N LEU A 318 -31.85 -0.30 0.70
CA LEU A 318 -31.35 1.06 0.91
C LEU A 318 -30.13 1.10 1.84
N GLN A 319 -30.17 0.39 2.97
CA GLN A 319 -29.05 0.34 3.91
C GLN A 319 -27.84 -0.41 3.32
N ALA A 320 -28.10 -1.48 2.58
CA ALA A 320 -27.06 -2.20 1.87
C ALA A 320 -26.34 -1.30 0.84
N LEU A 321 -27.07 -0.55 0.01
CA LEU A 321 -26.48 0.40 -0.94
C LEU A 321 -25.73 1.54 -0.25
N ILE A 322 -26.19 1.99 0.93
CA ILE A 322 -25.51 3.05 1.67
C ILE A 322 -24.16 2.59 2.20
N LYS A 323 -24.07 1.37 2.75
CA LYS A 323 -22.92 0.94 3.56
C LYS A 323 -22.00 -0.10 2.90
N HIS A 324 -22.49 -0.85 1.92
CA HIS A 324 -21.82 -2.07 1.46
C HIS A 324 -21.49 -2.11 -0.03
N TYR A 325 -22.09 -1.23 -0.84
CA TYR A 325 -21.91 -1.26 -2.30
C TYR A 325 -21.42 0.08 -2.85
N GLU A 326 -20.59 0.02 -3.88
CA GLU A 326 -20.16 1.18 -4.65
C GLU A 326 -21.29 1.62 -5.59
N ILE A 327 -21.85 2.81 -5.37
CA ILE A 327 -23.01 3.32 -6.12
C ILE A 327 -22.74 4.61 -6.87
N THR A 328 -21.52 5.15 -6.80
CA THR A 328 -21.11 6.34 -7.54
C THR A 328 -20.48 5.93 -8.87
N ASN A 329 -19.25 5.41 -8.90
CA ASN A 329 -18.51 5.19 -10.14
C ASN A 329 -18.92 3.88 -10.85
N ALA A 330 -19.19 3.98 -12.16
CA ALA A 330 -19.34 2.80 -13.00
C ALA A 330 -17.97 2.17 -13.34
N ASN A 331 -17.99 0.90 -13.74
CA ASN A 331 -16.84 0.18 -14.25
C ASN A 331 -17.22 -0.66 -15.49
N PRO A 332 -16.25 -1.13 -16.29
CA PRO A 332 -16.52 -1.92 -17.49
C PRO A 332 -17.37 -3.17 -17.25
N GLN A 333 -17.17 -3.87 -16.13
CA GLN A 333 -17.91 -5.08 -15.79
C GLN A 333 -19.39 -4.77 -15.50
N PHE A 334 -19.67 -3.75 -14.69
CA PHE A 334 -21.01 -3.28 -14.40
C PHE A 334 -21.78 -2.90 -15.68
N VAL A 335 -21.15 -2.11 -16.56
CA VAL A 335 -21.76 -1.71 -17.84
C VAL A 335 -22.04 -2.93 -18.71
N THR A 336 -21.13 -3.91 -18.71
CA THR A 336 -21.28 -5.15 -19.48
C THR A 336 -22.45 -6.00 -18.98
N GLN A 337 -22.51 -6.26 -17.68
CA GLN A 337 -23.58 -7.06 -17.08
C GLN A 337 -24.93 -6.36 -17.22
N TYR A 338 -24.99 -5.04 -17.02
CA TYR A 338 -26.23 -4.29 -17.22
C TYR A 338 -26.64 -4.23 -18.70
N ALA A 339 -25.70 -4.19 -19.66
CA ALA A 339 -26.03 -4.30 -21.08
C ALA A 339 -26.80 -5.59 -21.38
N THR A 340 -26.36 -6.71 -20.81
CA THR A 340 -27.03 -8.01 -20.93
C THR A 340 -28.42 -8.01 -20.31
N LEU A 341 -28.57 -7.52 -19.09
CA LEU A 341 -29.87 -7.49 -18.39
C LEU A 341 -30.85 -6.51 -19.03
N SER A 342 -30.37 -5.36 -19.48
CA SER A 342 -31.22 -4.34 -20.10
C SER A 342 -31.53 -4.63 -21.56
N GLY A 343 -30.68 -5.33 -22.29
CA GLY A 343 -30.73 -5.46 -23.75
C GLY A 343 -30.58 -4.11 -24.45
N SER A 344 -29.79 -3.19 -23.89
CA SER A 344 -29.55 -1.87 -24.47
C SER A 344 -28.59 -1.98 -25.64
N LYS A 345 -29.10 -1.75 -26.86
CA LYS A 345 -28.27 -1.76 -28.09
C LYS A 345 -27.10 -0.77 -28.04
N LYS A 346 -27.23 0.33 -27.28
CA LYS A 346 -26.13 1.29 -27.12
C LYS A 346 -25.04 0.72 -26.21
N LEU A 347 -25.42 0.15 -25.06
CA LEU A 347 -24.45 -0.48 -24.15
C LEU A 347 -23.81 -1.72 -24.79
N GLU A 348 -24.58 -2.56 -25.48
CA GLU A 348 -24.05 -3.74 -26.22
C GLU A 348 -22.98 -3.35 -27.25
N LYS A 349 -23.16 -2.22 -27.93
CA LYS A 349 -22.14 -1.68 -28.86
C LYS A 349 -20.90 -1.16 -28.13
N LEU A 350 -21.05 -0.58 -26.95
CA LEU A 350 -19.92 -0.15 -26.13
C LEU A 350 -19.12 -1.36 -25.64
N VAL A 351 -19.80 -2.42 -25.19
CA VAL A 351 -19.17 -3.66 -24.72
C VAL A 351 -18.30 -4.32 -25.80
N ALA A 352 -18.67 -4.18 -27.08
CA ALA A 352 -17.89 -4.70 -28.19
C ALA A 352 -16.55 -3.95 -28.44
N ASP A 353 -16.35 -2.77 -27.84
CA ASP A 353 -15.18 -1.92 -28.00
C ASP A 353 -14.58 -1.57 -26.62
N LYS A 354 -13.51 -2.28 -26.24
CA LYS A 354 -12.92 -2.19 -24.89
C LYS A 354 -12.51 -0.77 -24.49
N ASP A 355 -11.94 0.01 -25.41
CA ASP A 355 -11.46 1.35 -25.09
C ASP A 355 -12.62 2.34 -24.93
N LYS A 356 -13.66 2.20 -25.76
CA LYS A 356 -14.89 2.99 -25.58
C LYS A 356 -15.63 2.61 -24.30
N LEU A 357 -15.69 1.31 -23.97
CA LEU A 357 -16.27 0.84 -22.72
C LEU A 357 -15.55 1.43 -21.51
N ARG A 358 -14.21 1.36 -21.47
CA ARG A 358 -13.37 1.94 -20.42
C ARG A 358 -13.62 3.44 -20.28
N THR A 359 -13.59 4.16 -21.40
CA THR A 359 -13.82 5.61 -21.42
C THR A 359 -15.23 5.99 -20.96
N TYR A 360 -16.25 5.22 -21.36
CA TYR A 360 -17.63 5.47 -20.95
C TYR A 360 -17.83 5.19 -19.46
N ALA A 361 -17.34 4.04 -18.98
CA ALA A 361 -17.44 3.66 -17.57
C ALA A 361 -16.73 4.67 -16.66
N GLY A 362 -15.51 5.08 -17.00
CA GLY A 362 -14.75 6.07 -16.22
C GLY A 362 -15.31 7.49 -16.23
N LYS A 363 -16.35 7.77 -17.02
CA LYS A 363 -17.01 9.09 -17.12
C LYS A 363 -18.48 9.07 -16.70
N THR A 364 -18.99 7.95 -16.22
CA THR A 364 -20.40 7.80 -15.87
C THR A 364 -20.54 7.25 -14.47
N GLN A 365 -21.60 7.68 -13.79
CA GLN A 365 -22.00 7.05 -12.54
C GLN A 365 -22.92 5.86 -12.80
N ILE A 366 -23.04 4.97 -11.81
CA ILE A 366 -23.96 3.83 -11.81
C ILE A 366 -25.36 4.25 -12.27
N LEU A 367 -25.87 5.35 -11.71
CA LEU A 367 -27.19 5.90 -12.06
C LEU A 367 -27.32 6.25 -13.55
N ASP A 368 -26.26 6.78 -14.18
CA ASP A 368 -26.29 7.21 -15.58
C ASP A 368 -26.37 6.00 -16.53
N VAL A 369 -25.66 4.92 -16.20
CA VAL A 369 -25.71 3.66 -16.96
C VAL A 369 -27.09 3.00 -16.82
N LEU A 370 -27.65 2.97 -15.60
CA LEU A 370 -29.00 2.44 -15.36
C LEU A 370 -30.08 3.27 -16.10
N ALA A 371 -29.84 4.57 -16.25
CA ALA A 371 -30.73 5.47 -16.98
C ALA A 371 -30.73 5.26 -18.50
N GLU A 372 -29.71 4.59 -19.06
CA GLU A 372 -29.58 4.37 -20.51
C GLU A 372 -30.78 3.61 -21.11
N LYS A 373 -31.37 2.71 -20.33
CA LYS A 373 -32.58 1.99 -20.73
C LYS A 373 -33.40 1.65 -19.48
N LYS A 374 -34.70 1.98 -19.50
CA LYS A 374 -35.61 1.63 -18.42
C LYS A 374 -35.77 0.11 -18.34
N THR A 375 -35.21 -0.47 -17.28
CA THR A 375 -35.22 -1.92 -17.03
C THR A 375 -35.60 -2.19 -15.59
N LYS A 376 -36.53 -3.12 -15.37
CA LYS A 376 -36.86 -3.59 -14.02
C LYS A 376 -35.89 -4.69 -13.62
N LEU A 377 -35.29 -4.58 -12.44
CA LEU A 377 -34.41 -5.61 -11.87
C LEU A 377 -35.05 -6.19 -10.60
N THR A 378 -34.64 -7.39 -10.22
CA THR A 378 -34.84 -7.89 -8.84
C THR A 378 -33.76 -7.30 -7.92
N ALA A 379 -33.96 -7.39 -6.61
CA ALA A 379 -33.00 -6.89 -5.64
C ALA A 379 -31.66 -7.63 -5.74
N GLU A 380 -31.70 -8.94 -5.97
CA GLU A 380 -30.52 -9.81 -6.15
C GLU A 380 -29.80 -9.50 -7.46
N GLN A 381 -30.54 -9.15 -8.53
CA GLN A 381 -29.94 -8.71 -9.78
C GLN A 381 -29.21 -7.38 -9.62
N LEU A 382 -29.81 -6.39 -8.93
CA LEU A 382 -29.12 -5.13 -8.65
C LEU A 382 -27.90 -5.37 -7.77
N GLN A 383 -28.03 -6.17 -6.71
CA GLN A 383 -26.94 -6.54 -5.82
C GLN A 383 -25.76 -7.17 -6.57
N GLY A 384 -26.04 -8.14 -7.45
CA GLY A 384 -25.00 -8.84 -8.23
C GLY A 384 -24.34 -8.00 -9.32
N LEU A 385 -24.89 -6.82 -9.65
CA LEU A 385 -24.25 -5.86 -10.55
C LEU A 385 -23.21 -4.98 -9.84
N LEU A 386 -23.41 -4.71 -8.55
CA LEU A 386 -22.65 -3.70 -7.82
C LEU A 386 -21.42 -4.33 -7.15
N ARG A 387 -20.29 -3.63 -7.24
CA ARG A 387 -19.07 -3.97 -6.49
C ARG A 387 -19.24 -3.64 -5.01
N ARG A 388 -18.47 -4.32 -4.16
CA ARG A 388 -18.38 -3.95 -2.74
C ARG A 388 -17.81 -2.54 -2.58
N LEU A 389 -18.33 -1.82 -1.60
CA LEU A 389 -17.78 -0.53 -1.21
C LEU A 389 -16.37 -0.75 -0.65
N THR A 390 -15.44 0.12 -1.03
CA THR A 390 -14.05 0.11 -0.54
C THR A 390 -13.75 1.44 0.17
N PRO A 391 -12.84 1.45 1.16
CA PRO A 391 -12.47 2.69 1.83
C PRO A 391 -11.66 3.56 0.87
N ARG A 392 -11.71 4.88 1.08
CA ARG A 392 -10.88 5.83 0.33
C ARG A 392 -9.63 6.17 1.11
N LEU A 393 -8.47 5.97 0.48
CA LEU A 393 -7.18 6.38 1.04
C LEU A 393 -6.93 7.87 0.78
N TYR A 394 -6.44 8.57 1.79
CA TYR A 394 -5.99 9.96 1.72
C TYR A 394 -4.59 10.08 2.31
N SER A 395 -3.66 10.72 1.58
CA SER A 395 -2.33 11.03 2.13
C SER A 395 -2.47 11.93 3.36
N ILE A 396 -1.89 11.51 4.48
CA ILE A 396 -1.99 12.25 5.74
C ILE A 396 -1.25 13.58 5.61
N ALA A 397 -1.91 14.66 6.02
CA ALA A 397 -1.44 16.04 5.92
C ALA A 397 -0.95 16.63 7.25
N SER A 398 -0.77 15.80 8.27
CA SER A 398 -0.19 16.15 9.57
C SER A 398 1.03 15.29 9.92
N SER A 399 1.94 15.84 10.71
CA SER A 399 2.88 15.07 11.54
C SER A 399 2.22 14.77 12.87
N GLN A 400 2.33 13.53 13.36
CA GLN A 400 1.76 13.16 14.66
C GLN A 400 2.50 13.86 15.82
N GLU A 401 3.78 14.21 15.66
CA GLU A 401 4.53 15.00 16.64
C GLU A 401 3.98 16.44 16.78
N GLU A 402 3.38 16.99 15.72
CA GLU A 402 2.79 18.33 15.74
C GLU A 402 1.37 18.33 16.34
N VAL A 403 0.55 17.31 16.00
CA VAL A 403 -0.90 17.34 16.26
C VAL A 403 -1.37 16.32 17.30
N GLY A 404 -0.46 15.50 17.84
CA GLY A 404 -0.77 14.53 18.89
C GLY A 404 -1.72 13.43 18.43
N GLU A 405 -2.90 13.36 19.03
CA GLU A 405 -3.91 12.33 18.74
C GLU A 405 -4.90 12.76 17.65
N GLU A 406 -4.54 13.70 16.79
CA GLU A 406 -5.33 14.08 15.60
C GLU A 406 -4.72 13.51 14.32
N VAL A 407 -5.51 13.40 13.26
CA VAL A 407 -5.01 13.17 11.89
C VAL A 407 -5.67 14.11 10.91
N HIS A 408 -4.85 14.77 10.08
CA HIS A 408 -5.31 15.82 9.18
C HIS A 408 -5.29 15.32 7.75
N LEU A 409 -6.30 15.67 6.94
CA LEU A 409 -6.36 15.36 5.52
C LEU A 409 -6.54 16.64 4.70
N THR A 410 -6.10 16.60 3.44
CA THR A 410 -6.39 17.66 2.44
C THR A 410 -7.25 17.08 1.33
N VAL A 411 -8.57 17.29 1.43
CA VAL A 411 -9.56 16.61 0.59
C VAL A 411 -10.06 17.55 -0.52
N GLY A 412 -9.76 17.21 -1.77
CA GLY A 412 -10.42 17.83 -2.92
C GLY A 412 -11.82 17.26 -3.09
N VAL A 413 -12.86 18.08 -2.97
CA VAL A 413 -14.23 17.65 -3.15
C VAL A 413 -14.48 17.33 -4.62
N VAL A 414 -14.86 16.08 -4.90
CA VAL A 414 -15.30 15.66 -6.23
C VAL A 414 -16.76 16.07 -6.39
N GLU A 415 -16.99 17.12 -7.18
CA GLU A 415 -18.33 17.60 -7.52
C GLU A 415 -18.35 18.13 -8.96
N TYR A 416 -19.38 17.78 -9.73
CA TYR A 416 -19.57 18.25 -11.11
C TYR A 416 -21.05 18.26 -11.50
N GLN A 417 -21.39 19.05 -12.53
CA GLN A 417 -22.75 19.09 -13.08
C GLN A 417 -22.93 18.01 -14.16
N GLN A 418 -24.01 17.26 -14.07
CA GLN A 418 -24.44 16.29 -15.08
C GLN A 418 -25.89 16.60 -15.47
N GLY A 419 -26.06 17.39 -16.54
CA GLY A 419 -27.36 17.97 -16.88
C GLY A 419 -27.79 19.00 -15.84
N GLU A 420 -28.95 18.79 -15.21
CA GLU A 420 -29.46 19.65 -14.13
C GLU A 420 -29.10 19.11 -12.74
N GLU A 421 -28.50 17.92 -12.64
CA GLU A 421 -28.14 17.31 -11.37
C GLU A 421 -26.67 17.58 -11.01
N THR A 422 -26.42 17.88 -9.73
CA THR A 422 -25.07 17.91 -9.17
C THR A 422 -24.66 16.49 -8.77
N ARG A 423 -23.53 16.02 -9.29
CA ARG A 423 -22.92 14.73 -9.00
C ARG A 423 -21.75 14.91 -8.05
N GLN A 424 -21.64 13.99 -7.11
CA GLN A 424 -20.62 14.04 -6.06
C GLN A 424 -19.89 12.70 -5.95
N GLY A 425 -18.62 12.74 -5.53
CA GLY A 425 -17.87 11.55 -5.14
C GLY A 425 -18.24 11.10 -3.73
N GLY A 426 -18.33 9.78 -3.52
CA GLY A 426 -18.84 9.19 -2.27
C GLY A 426 -18.08 9.66 -1.01
N ALA A 427 -16.78 9.34 -0.94
CA ALA A 427 -15.95 9.67 0.22
C ALA A 427 -15.72 11.18 0.42
N SER A 428 -15.43 11.90 -0.67
CA SER A 428 -15.11 13.32 -0.57
C SER A 428 -16.31 14.13 -0.10
N SER A 429 -17.53 13.85 -0.61
CA SER A 429 -18.74 14.55 -0.17
C SER A 429 -19.22 14.09 1.21
N PHE A 430 -18.95 12.84 1.57
CA PHE A 430 -19.19 12.34 2.92
C PHE A 430 -18.46 13.21 3.94
N LEU A 431 -17.13 13.35 3.79
CA LEU A 431 -16.30 14.15 4.71
C LEU A 431 -16.54 15.66 4.63
N SER A 432 -16.92 16.20 3.46
CA SER A 432 -17.01 17.65 3.26
C SER A 432 -18.38 18.27 3.46
N HIS A 433 -19.46 17.51 3.25
CA HIS A 433 -20.81 18.05 3.16
C HIS A 433 -21.86 17.31 3.98
N ARG A 434 -21.64 16.01 4.27
CA ARG A 434 -22.67 15.15 4.87
C ARG A 434 -22.36 14.75 6.31
N LEU A 435 -21.09 14.62 6.66
CA LEU A 435 -20.65 14.40 8.02
C LEU A 435 -20.54 15.74 8.75
N GLU A 436 -21.31 15.90 9.82
CA GLU A 436 -21.22 17.07 10.70
C GLU A 436 -20.02 16.94 11.66
N GLU A 437 -19.48 18.06 12.13
CA GLU A 437 -18.48 18.07 13.20
C GLU A 437 -19.03 17.36 14.45
N GLY A 438 -18.22 16.50 15.08
CA GLY A 438 -18.61 15.54 16.10
C GLY A 438 -19.16 14.20 15.56
N GLY A 439 -19.41 14.10 14.25
CA GLY A 439 -19.91 12.90 13.60
C GLY A 439 -18.91 11.75 13.57
N SER A 440 -19.41 10.52 13.58
CA SER A 440 -18.60 9.30 13.56
C SER A 440 -18.07 8.98 12.15
N VAL A 441 -16.79 8.65 12.05
CA VAL A 441 -16.12 8.19 10.84
C VAL A 441 -15.20 7.00 11.13
N ARG A 442 -15.30 5.97 10.29
CA ARG A 442 -14.52 4.74 10.45
C ARG A 442 -13.19 4.88 9.71
N VAL A 443 -12.08 4.78 10.43
CA VAL A 443 -10.72 5.03 9.89
C VAL A 443 -9.72 3.94 10.25
N PHE A 444 -8.67 3.82 9.44
CA PHE A 444 -7.47 3.03 9.75
C PHE A 444 -6.24 3.66 9.11
N VAL A 445 -5.06 3.39 9.66
CA VAL A 445 -3.78 3.85 9.09
C VAL A 445 -3.27 2.79 8.12
N GLU A 446 -2.94 3.22 6.90
CA GLU A 446 -2.26 2.42 5.89
C GLU A 446 -0.79 2.88 5.82
N GLU A 447 0.11 2.03 6.33
CA GLU A 447 1.55 2.33 6.38
C GLU A 447 2.16 2.35 4.97
N ASN A 448 2.83 3.44 4.61
CA ASN A 448 3.57 3.57 3.36
C ASN A 448 5.08 3.59 3.61
N LYS A 449 5.73 2.44 3.40
CA LYS A 449 7.19 2.28 3.58
C LYS A 449 8.04 2.93 2.47
N HIS A 450 7.41 3.35 1.37
CA HIS A 450 8.07 3.81 0.16
C HIS A 450 7.92 5.32 -0.07
N PHE A 451 7.17 6.01 0.80
CA PHE A 451 7.00 7.45 0.78
C PHE A 451 7.30 8.06 2.15
N LYS A 452 8.59 8.09 2.53
CA LYS A 452 9.08 8.54 3.85
C LYS A 452 10.17 9.57 3.74
N LEU A 453 10.25 10.45 4.75
CA LEU A 453 11.39 11.34 4.95
C LEU A 453 12.70 10.53 5.07
N PRO A 454 13.85 11.12 4.71
CA PRO A 454 15.16 10.50 4.93
C PRO A 454 15.39 10.30 6.44
N GLU A 455 16.06 9.21 6.81
CA GLU A 455 16.45 8.96 8.22
C GLU A 455 17.45 9.99 8.75
N ASN A 456 18.31 10.53 7.87
CA ASN A 456 19.26 11.56 8.23
C ASN A 456 18.65 12.95 7.99
N ASP A 457 18.43 13.68 9.09
CA ASP A 457 17.82 15.01 9.10
C ASP A 457 18.61 16.08 8.33
N ASP A 458 19.92 15.90 8.10
CA ASP A 458 20.74 16.80 7.29
C ASP A 458 20.51 16.64 5.78
N THR A 459 19.81 15.58 5.38
CA THR A 459 19.56 15.27 3.97
C THR A 459 18.58 16.27 3.36
N PRO A 460 18.94 16.95 2.25
CA PRO A 460 18.01 17.85 1.58
C PRO A 460 16.82 17.12 0.96
N VAL A 461 15.67 17.78 0.88
CA VAL A 461 14.47 17.24 0.23
C VAL A 461 13.90 18.23 -0.78
N ILE A 462 13.49 17.71 -1.93
CA ILE A 462 12.74 18.42 -2.97
C ILE A 462 11.37 17.78 -3.07
N MET A 463 10.32 18.57 -2.89
CA MET A 463 8.93 18.14 -2.84
C MET A 463 8.16 18.77 -3.98
N VAL A 464 7.44 17.98 -4.77
CA VAL A 464 6.62 18.47 -5.90
C VAL A 464 5.19 18.01 -5.70
N GLY A 465 4.30 18.94 -5.34
CA GLY A 465 2.93 18.62 -4.93
C GLY A 465 1.92 19.69 -5.31
N PRO A 466 1.47 19.75 -6.58
CA PRO A 466 0.41 20.67 -6.97
C PRO A 466 -0.97 20.23 -6.45
N GLY A 467 -1.83 21.20 -6.16
CA GLY A 467 -3.17 20.98 -5.62
C GLY A 467 -3.15 20.15 -4.33
N THR A 468 -3.99 19.12 -4.25
CA THR A 468 -4.07 18.23 -3.08
C THR A 468 -2.81 17.38 -2.87
N GLY A 469 -1.92 17.29 -3.88
CA GLY A 469 -0.61 16.65 -3.72
C GLY A 469 0.31 17.36 -2.71
N ILE A 470 -0.08 18.52 -2.20
CA ILE A 470 0.61 19.21 -1.11
C ILE A 470 0.45 18.51 0.25
N ALA A 471 -0.55 17.62 0.40
CA ALA A 471 -0.94 17.00 1.66
C ALA A 471 0.24 16.39 2.42
N PRO A 472 0.96 15.39 1.90
CA PRO A 472 2.05 14.77 2.66
C PRO A 472 3.23 15.73 2.90
N PHE A 473 3.39 16.76 2.07
CA PHE A 473 4.47 17.74 2.25
C PHE A 473 4.21 18.71 3.40
N ARG A 474 2.94 18.95 3.74
CA ARG A 474 2.59 19.62 5.00
C ARG A 474 3.05 18.79 6.20
N ALA A 475 2.74 17.49 6.20
CA ALA A 475 3.20 16.56 7.23
C ALA A 475 4.73 16.48 7.32
N PHE A 476 5.42 16.42 6.19
CA PHE A 476 6.89 16.37 6.14
C PHE A 476 7.53 17.60 6.79
N ILE A 477 6.99 18.79 6.53
CA ILE A 477 7.58 20.02 7.05
C ILE A 477 7.26 20.24 8.52
N GLN A 478 6.05 19.86 8.97
CA GLN A 478 5.76 19.81 10.40
C GLN A 478 6.72 18.86 11.14
N GLU A 479 6.95 17.67 10.59
CA GLU A 479 7.88 16.71 11.19
C GLU A 479 9.31 17.25 11.24
N ARG A 480 9.79 17.84 10.14
CA ARG A 480 11.16 18.38 10.07
C ARG A 480 11.34 19.59 10.99
N GLU A 481 10.31 20.41 11.18
CA GLU A 481 10.33 21.48 12.20
C GLU A 481 10.44 20.88 13.61
N ASN A 482 9.61 19.89 13.96
CA ASN A 482 9.61 19.28 15.29
C ASN A 482 10.88 18.48 15.62
N ARG A 483 11.57 17.94 14.60
CA ARG A 483 12.87 17.28 14.75
C ARG A 483 14.08 18.23 14.74
N ASP A 484 13.85 19.54 14.60
CA ASP A 484 14.92 20.52 14.37
C ASP A 484 15.86 20.13 13.19
N ALA A 485 15.29 19.54 12.13
CA ALA A 485 16.05 18.96 11.04
C ALA A 485 16.80 20.03 10.23
N SER A 486 18.13 19.90 10.11
CA SER A 486 18.98 20.92 9.51
C SER A 486 19.04 20.88 7.96
N GLY A 487 18.64 19.76 7.37
CA GLY A 487 18.67 19.55 5.94
C GLY A 487 17.69 20.45 5.20
N LYS A 488 18.06 20.86 3.99
CA LYS A 488 17.33 21.88 3.25
C LYS A 488 16.00 21.39 2.70
N ASN A 489 15.00 22.26 2.70
CA ASN A 489 13.64 21.96 2.25
C ASN A 489 13.24 22.84 1.06
N TRP A 490 12.78 22.21 -0.03
CA TRP A 490 12.31 22.92 -1.20
C TRP A 490 10.97 22.37 -1.70
N LEU A 491 9.95 23.23 -1.76
CA LEU A 491 8.63 22.90 -2.28
C LEU A 491 8.38 23.52 -3.67
N PHE A 492 7.95 22.70 -4.62
CA PHE A 492 7.31 23.11 -5.86
C PHE A 492 5.80 22.88 -5.73
N PHE A 493 5.06 23.99 -5.65
CA PHE A 493 3.60 23.97 -5.55
C PHE A 493 2.96 24.55 -6.81
N GLY A 494 1.75 24.08 -7.15
CA GLY A 494 0.99 24.72 -8.20
C GLY A 494 -0.51 24.51 -8.08
N ASP A 495 -1.28 25.50 -8.49
CA ASP A 495 -2.74 25.40 -8.61
C ASP A 495 -3.25 26.33 -9.72
N ARG A 496 -4.53 26.70 -9.68
CA ARG A 496 -5.22 27.52 -10.69
C ARG A 496 -4.83 28.98 -10.53
N THR A 497 -5.10 29.57 -9.37
CA THR A 497 -4.84 30.99 -9.11
C THR A 497 -4.19 31.23 -7.75
N PHE A 498 -3.36 32.27 -7.66
CA PHE A 498 -2.71 32.64 -6.40
C PHE A 498 -3.70 33.03 -5.30
N THR A 499 -4.73 33.79 -5.65
CA THR A 499 -5.65 34.40 -4.67
C THR A 499 -6.74 33.46 -4.17
N GLU A 500 -7.10 32.43 -4.95
CA GLU A 500 -8.22 31.54 -4.60
C GLU A 500 -7.76 30.11 -4.31
N ASP A 501 -6.57 29.67 -4.76
CA ASP A 501 -6.22 28.25 -4.74
C ASP A 501 -4.88 27.94 -4.05
N PHE A 502 -4.23 28.93 -3.43
CA PHE A 502 -2.97 28.70 -2.71
C PHE A 502 -3.21 28.06 -1.32
N LEU A 503 -3.26 26.73 -1.32
CA LEU A 503 -3.49 25.92 -0.13
C LEU A 503 -2.41 26.15 0.95
N TYR A 504 -2.84 26.35 2.19
CA TYR A 504 -1.97 26.57 3.38
C TYR A 504 -0.95 27.72 3.22
N GLN A 505 -1.27 28.75 2.42
CA GLN A 505 -0.37 29.86 2.10
C GLN A 505 0.34 30.46 3.33
N VAL A 506 -0.41 30.71 4.41
CA VAL A 506 0.11 31.35 5.62
C VAL A 506 1.12 30.45 6.34
N GLU A 507 0.89 29.14 6.35
CA GLU A 507 1.82 28.16 6.94
C GLU A 507 3.15 28.16 6.18
N TRP A 508 3.11 28.11 4.83
CA TRP A 508 4.33 28.15 4.02
C TRP A 508 5.14 29.44 4.22
N GLN A 509 4.47 30.58 4.35
CA GLN A 509 5.12 31.84 4.67
C GLN A 509 5.77 31.83 6.05
N LYS A 510 5.14 31.19 7.04
CA LYS A 510 5.71 30.99 8.38
C LYS A 510 6.99 30.14 8.29
N TYR A 511 6.95 29.00 7.59
CA TYR A 511 8.11 28.11 7.45
C TYR A 511 9.29 28.78 6.72
N LEU A 512 9.04 29.56 5.67
CA LEU A 512 10.08 30.35 4.99
C LEU A 512 10.71 31.39 5.91
N LYS A 513 9.88 32.09 6.69
CA LYS A 513 10.36 33.12 7.63
C LYS A 513 11.15 32.52 8.79
N ALA A 514 10.74 31.35 9.26
CA ALA A 514 11.42 30.61 10.32
C ALA A 514 12.73 29.93 9.83
N GLY A 515 12.93 29.81 8.53
CA GLY A 515 14.08 29.13 7.94
C GLY A 515 13.94 27.61 7.88
N VAL A 516 12.77 27.05 8.21
CA VAL A 516 12.45 25.63 8.03
C VAL A 516 12.35 25.32 6.54
N MET A 517 11.71 26.19 5.75
CA MET A 517 11.66 26.07 4.29
C MET A 517 12.75 26.94 3.66
N ASP A 518 13.66 26.37 2.86
CA ASP A 518 14.68 27.14 2.15
C ASP A 518 14.12 27.84 0.91
N GLN A 519 13.19 27.17 0.22
CA GLN A 519 12.66 27.68 -1.04
C GLN A 519 11.25 27.15 -1.32
N ILE A 520 10.42 28.02 -1.89
CA ILE A 520 9.16 27.64 -2.52
C ILE A 520 9.12 28.20 -3.95
N ASP A 521 8.79 27.37 -4.91
CA ASP A 521 8.49 27.78 -6.28
C ASP A 521 7.02 27.46 -6.58
N VAL A 522 6.27 28.50 -6.97
CA VAL A 522 4.82 28.41 -7.19
C VAL A 522 4.46 28.55 -8.66
N ALA A 523 3.49 27.75 -9.11
CA ALA A 523 2.98 27.73 -10.47
C ALA A 523 1.45 27.90 -10.49
N PHE A 524 0.96 29.06 -10.94
CA PHE A 524 -0.47 29.32 -11.10
C PHE A 524 -0.85 29.28 -12.57
N SER A 525 -1.69 28.31 -12.92
CA SER A 525 -2.02 28.00 -14.32
C SER A 525 -3.01 28.97 -14.97
N ARG A 526 -3.64 29.87 -14.20
CA ARG A 526 -4.71 30.77 -14.67
C ARG A 526 -4.51 32.26 -14.34
N ASP A 527 -3.40 32.63 -13.70
CA ASP A 527 -3.11 34.04 -13.37
C ASP A 527 -2.60 34.85 -14.58
N GLN A 528 -2.22 34.17 -15.65
CA GLN A 528 -1.74 34.75 -16.90
C GLN A 528 -2.24 33.95 -18.11
N ALA A 529 -2.04 34.50 -19.32
CA ALA A 529 -2.51 33.89 -20.56
C ALA A 529 -1.83 32.53 -20.84
N GLU A 530 -0.54 32.42 -20.56
CA GLU A 530 0.23 31.18 -20.71
C GLU A 530 0.09 30.29 -19.47
N LYS A 531 -0.17 29.01 -19.66
CA LYS A 531 -0.30 28.08 -18.54
C LYS A 531 1.06 27.75 -17.94
N VAL A 532 1.25 28.08 -16.66
CA VAL A 532 2.45 27.74 -15.90
C VAL A 532 2.13 26.59 -14.94
N TYR A 533 2.95 25.54 -15.00
CA TYR A 533 2.84 24.35 -14.16
C TYR A 533 4.17 24.05 -13.45
N VAL A 534 4.16 23.11 -12.50
CA VAL A 534 5.32 22.78 -11.67
C VAL A 534 6.52 22.29 -12.47
N GLN A 535 6.30 21.56 -13.58
CA GLN A 535 7.38 21.13 -14.47
C GLN A 535 8.09 22.31 -15.15
N HIS A 536 7.38 23.42 -15.42
CA HIS A 536 8.02 24.63 -15.96
C HIS A 536 8.93 25.26 -14.91
N ARG A 537 8.47 25.34 -13.65
CA ARG A 537 9.30 25.84 -12.54
C ARG A 537 10.51 24.95 -12.26
N LEU A 538 10.35 23.63 -12.36
CA LEU A 538 11.48 22.70 -12.26
C LEU A 538 12.53 22.97 -13.32
N LEU A 539 12.12 23.13 -14.59
CA LEU A 539 13.02 23.42 -15.70
C LEU A 539 13.72 24.79 -15.53
N GLU A 540 12.99 25.83 -15.12
CA GLU A 540 13.55 27.15 -14.80
C GLU A 540 14.65 27.06 -13.72
N GLN A 541 14.45 26.19 -12.74
CA GLN A 541 15.36 25.97 -11.62
C GLN A 541 16.36 24.81 -11.85
N GLY A 542 16.45 24.29 -13.09
CA GLY A 542 17.09 23.02 -13.41
C GLY A 542 18.52 22.87 -12.88
N ALA A 543 19.33 23.92 -12.97
CA ALA A 543 20.70 23.90 -12.46
C ALA A 543 20.78 23.66 -10.95
N LYS A 544 19.87 24.28 -10.17
CA LYS A 544 19.83 24.15 -8.71
C LYS A 544 19.19 22.84 -8.28
N VAL A 545 18.16 22.38 -9.01
CA VAL A 545 17.59 21.02 -8.83
C VAL A 545 18.68 19.98 -9.01
N TRP A 546 19.44 20.05 -10.10
CA TRP A 546 20.57 19.14 -10.34
C TRP A 546 21.62 19.21 -9.23
N GLN A 547 22.00 20.41 -8.79
CA GLN A 547 22.95 20.59 -7.68
C GLN A 547 22.48 19.89 -6.40
N TRP A 548 21.19 19.99 -6.05
CA TRP A 548 20.64 19.33 -4.87
C TRP A 548 20.60 17.81 -5.03
N LEU A 549 20.25 17.31 -6.21
CA LEU A 549 20.33 15.87 -6.51
C LEU A 549 21.75 15.34 -6.35
N GLN A 550 22.76 16.10 -6.78
CA GLN A 550 24.18 15.75 -6.57
C GLN A 550 24.60 15.84 -5.09
N ALA A 551 23.95 16.70 -4.30
CA ALA A 551 24.17 16.82 -2.86
C ALA A 551 23.45 15.73 -2.03
N GLY A 552 22.88 14.71 -2.69
CA GLY A 552 22.21 13.61 -1.99
C GLY A 552 20.72 13.83 -1.74
N ALA A 553 20.11 14.89 -2.29
CA ALA A 553 18.71 15.20 -2.03
C ALA A 553 17.77 14.03 -2.37
N HIS A 554 16.72 13.88 -1.57
CA HIS A 554 15.56 13.05 -1.88
C HIS A 554 14.53 13.88 -2.66
N PHE A 555 13.93 13.29 -3.68
CA PHE A 555 12.97 13.91 -4.56
C PHE A 555 11.62 13.20 -4.43
N TYR A 556 10.59 13.96 -4.11
CA TYR A 556 9.24 13.46 -3.85
C TYR A 556 8.24 14.08 -4.83
N VAL A 557 7.34 13.26 -5.36
CA VAL A 557 6.22 13.71 -6.22
C VAL A 557 4.92 13.20 -5.63
N CYS A 558 3.94 14.08 -5.44
CA CYS A 558 2.61 13.70 -4.99
C CYS A 558 1.51 14.41 -5.79
N GLY A 559 0.42 13.70 -6.10
CA GLY A 559 -0.74 14.22 -6.82
C GLY A 559 -1.16 13.37 -8.03
N ASP A 560 -1.58 14.02 -9.12
CA ASP A 560 -2.15 13.34 -10.29
C ASP A 560 -1.14 12.40 -10.98
N ALA A 561 -1.49 11.10 -11.02
CA ALA A 561 -0.68 10.06 -11.67
C ALA A 561 -0.74 10.13 -13.21
N ASN A 562 -1.85 10.62 -13.77
CA ASN A 562 -2.15 10.45 -15.19
C ASN A 562 -1.36 11.40 -16.08
N GLN A 563 -1.17 12.64 -15.64
CA GLN A 563 -0.51 13.70 -16.41
C GLN A 563 0.66 14.32 -15.63
N MET A 564 0.41 14.82 -14.42
CA MET A 564 1.39 15.61 -13.67
C MET A 564 2.68 14.83 -13.36
N ALA A 565 2.54 13.61 -12.84
CA ALA A 565 3.70 12.77 -12.53
C ALA A 565 4.56 12.46 -13.76
N LYS A 566 3.93 12.23 -14.92
CA LYS A 566 4.62 11.98 -16.19
C LYS A 566 5.38 13.23 -16.65
N ASP A 567 4.76 14.40 -16.58
CA ASP A 567 5.38 15.67 -16.98
C ASP A 567 6.57 16.05 -16.07
N VAL A 568 6.45 15.83 -14.76
CA VAL A 568 7.55 16.04 -13.80
C VAL A 568 8.70 15.08 -14.08
N HIS A 569 8.41 13.80 -14.37
CA HIS A 569 9.43 12.83 -14.74
C HIS A 569 10.18 13.25 -16.01
N GLN A 570 9.47 13.74 -17.02
CA GLN A 570 10.09 14.25 -18.25
C GLN A 570 10.94 15.51 -18.01
N ALA A 571 10.49 16.41 -17.14
CA ALA A 571 11.30 17.56 -16.74
C ALA A 571 12.58 17.15 -16.02
N LEU A 572 12.54 16.15 -15.14
CA LEU A 572 13.73 15.61 -14.49
C LEU A 572 14.73 15.04 -15.50
N LEU A 573 14.27 14.22 -16.46
CA LEU A 573 15.14 13.70 -17.52
C LEU A 573 15.82 14.85 -18.27
N THR A 574 15.05 15.87 -18.65
CA THR A 574 15.58 17.06 -19.33
C THR A 574 16.63 17.81 -18.49
N ILE A 575 16.38 17.97 -17.18
CA ILE A 575 17.31 18.61 -16.24
C ILE A 575 18.62 17.82 -16.16
N ILE A 576 18.55 16.49 -16.09
CA ILE A 576 19.72 15.60 -16.00
C ILE A 576 20.52 15.64 -17.30
N GLU A 577 19.85 15.60 -18.45
CA GLU A 577 20.50 15.73 -19.76
C GLU A 577 21.26 17.07 -19.87
N GLN A 578 20.59 18.17 -19.53
CA GLN A 578 21.15 19.52 -19.70
C GLN A 578 22.22 19.88 -18.67
N HIS A 579 21.96 19.61 -17.39
CA HIS A 579 22.84 20.05 -16.29
C HIS A 579 23.79 18.95 -15.82
N GLY A 580 23.44 17.68 -16.01
CA GLY A 580 24.33 16.54 -15.79
C GLY A 580 25.22 16.19 -16.99
N GLN A 581 24.94 16.78 -18.17
CA GLN A 581 25.64 16.48 -19.44
C GLN A 581 25.58 14.99 -19.80
N GLN A 582 24.43 14.37 -19.51
CA GLN A 582 24.17 12.96 -19.74
C GLN A 582 23.36 12.75 -21.01
N SER A 583 23.51 11.59 -21.65
CA SER A 583 22.56 11.16 -22.69
C SER A 583 21.20 10.82 -22.08
N ARG A 584 20.17 10.70 -22.93
CA ARG A 584 18.83 10.29 -22.50
C ARG A 584 18.82 8.96 -21.73
N GLU A 585 19.52 7.97 -22.26
CA GLU A 585 19.66 6.63 -21.65
C GLU A 585 20.33 6.74 -20.27
N GLN A 586 21.39 7.54 -20.15
CA GLN A 586 22.06 7.78 -18.86
C GLN A 586 21.17 8.51 -17.85
N ALA A 587 20.31 9.42 -18.31
CA ALA A 587 19.35 10.11 -17.44
C ALA A 587 18.26 9.16 -16.92
N GLU A 588 17.78 8.24 -17.77
CA GLU A 588 16.84 7.19 -17.39
C GLU A 588 17.46 6.22 -16.37
N ASP A 589 18.70 5.79 -16.62
CA ASP A 589 19.48 4.98 -15.67
C ASP A 589 19.66 5.71 -14.34
N TYR A 590 20.02 7.00 -14.36
CA TYR A 590 20.20 7.80 -13.16
C TYR A 590 18.92 7.89 -12.31
N LEU A 591 17.76 8.15 -12.94
CA LEU A 591 16.49 8.18 -12.22
C LEU A 591 16.08 6.79 -11.69
N THR A 592 16.41 5.73 -12.42
CA THR A 592 16.20 4.35 -11.97
C THR A 592 17.02 4.05 -10.72
N GLU A 593 18.29 4.46 -10.69
CA GLU A 593 19.14 4.32 -9.50
C GLU A 593 18.65 5.19 -8.33
N LEU A 594 18.10 6.38 -8.58
CA LEU A 594 17.44 7.16 -7.53
C LEU A 594 16.21 6.44 -6.95
N ARG A 595 15.39 5.78 -7.78
CA ARG A 595 14.25 4.98 -7.28
C ARG A 595 14.73 3.80 -6.43
N LYS A 596 15.70 3.03 -6.92
CA LYS A 596 16.29 1.89 -6.19
C LYS A 596 16.91 2.30 -4.85
N SER A 597 17.56 3.46 -4.82
CA SER A 597 18.14 4.02 -3.58
C SER A 597 17.12 4.75 -2.70
N LYS A 598 15.82 4.68 -3.02
CA LYS A 598 14.72 5.37 -2.31
C LYS A 598 14.91 6.89 -2.24
N ARG A 599 15.59 7.49 -3.21
CA ARG A 599 15.82 8.93 -3.35
C ARG A 599 14.91 9.60 -4.36
N TYR A 600 14.15 8.84 -5.15
CA TYR A 600 13.04 9.34 -5.96
C TYR A 600 11.78 8.54 -5.62
N GLN A 601 10.85 9.17 -4.90
CA GLN A 601 9.64 8.54 -4.35
C GLN A 601 8.38 9.22 -4.90
N LYS A 602 7.32 8.45 -5.11
CA LYS A 602 6.04 8.94 -5.66
C LYS A 602 4.87 8.48 -4.78
N ASP A 603 3.96 9.40 -4.50
CA ASP A 603 2.64 9.13 -3.92
C ASP A 603 1.57 9.73 -4.85
N VAL A 604 1.24 8.99 -5.91
CA VAL A 604 0.41 9.48 -7.01
C VAL A 604 -0.82 8.61 -7.20
N TYR A 605 -1.95 9.25 -7.54
CA TYR A 605 -3.28 8.64 -7.60
C TYR A 605 -4.12 9.14 -8.77
#